data_AF-K0TIV4-F1
#
_entry.id   AF-K0TIV4-F1
#
_cell.length_a   1.000
_cell.length_b   1.000
_cell.length_c   1.000
_cell.angle_alpha   90.00
_cell.angle_beta   90.00
_cell.angle_gamma   90.00
#
_symmetry.space_group_name_H-M   'P 1'
#
loop_
_entity.id
_entity.type
_entity.pdbx_description
1 polymer ?
#
loop_
_entity_poly.entity_id
_entity_poly.type
_entity_poly.pdbx_seq_one_letter_code
_entity_poly.pdbx_strand_id
1 'polypeptide(L)'
;MKSVAALALIGSAAAFAPAQTGKASTKLNAFEDELGAQPPLGFYDPLGMLNGDCSQERFDRLRYVEIKHGRIAMLAFLGQITTRGGLHLGGNIDYSGDSFDSFPNGIAALIGPDSIPTAGLVQIIGLIGLLECGFMRDVPGTGNEFVGDFRNGYIDFGWDQFDEETKLSKRAIELNNGRAAMFGILGLMVHEEIVPLGYDADLPIIGHLS
;
A
#
# COMPACT_ATOMS: atom_id res chain seq x y z
N MET A 1 5.23 58.49 55.58
CA MET A 1 4.34 57.32 55.39
C MET A 1 3.69 57.37 54.00
N LYS A 2 4.42 57.16 52.88
CA LYS A 2 3.82 57.13 51.52
C LYS A 2 4.54 56.23 50.49
N SER A 3 5.44 55.33 50.88
CA SER A 3 6.31 54.65 49.90
C SER A 3 6.29 53.11 49.93
N VAL A 4 5.37 52.48 50.68
CA VAL A 4 5.36 51.01 50.87
C VAL A 4 4.32 50.29 49.98
N ALA A 5 3.44 51.03 49.29
CA ALA A 5 2.31 50.43 48.58
C ALA A 5 2.61 49.89 47.15
N ALA A 6 3.82 50.09 46.62
CA ALA A 6 4.12 49.77 45.21
C ALA A 6 4.64 48.33 44.95
N LEU A 7 4.94 47.55 45.99
CA LEU A 7 5.52 46.21 45.86
C LEU A 7 4.51 45.05 45.81
N ALA A 8 3.22 45.31 46.00
CA ALA A 8 2.19 44.26 46.09
C ALA A 8 1.52 43.89 44.75
N LEU A 9 1.78 44.60 43.66
CA LEU A 9 1.05 44.44 42.38
C LEU A 9 1.78 43.63 41.29
N ILE A 10 3.01 43.16 41.56
CA ILE A 10 3.79 42.38 40.56
C ILE A 10 3.50 40.87 40.65
N GLY A 11 2.78 40.41 41.69
CA GLY A 11 2.58 38.99 41.97
C GLY A 11 1.43 38.27 41.25
N SER A 12 0.56 38.98 40.51
CA SER A 12 -0.70 38.38 40.01
C SER A 12 -0.73 38.02 38.51
N ALA A 13 0.33 38.28 37.74
CA ALA A 13 0.33 37.96 36.30
C ALA A 13 0.73 36.51 35.97
N ALA A 14 1.40 35.80 36.88
CA ALA A 14 1.84 34.42 36.64
C ALA A 14 0.74 33.36 36.91
N ALA A 15 -0.39 33.75 37.51
CA ALA A 15 -1.46 32.82 37.89
C ALA A 15 -2.45 32.49 36.76
N PHE A 16 -2.30 33.14 35.59
CA PHE A 16 -3.15 32.93 34.40
C PHE A 16 -2.36 32.48 33.17
N ALA A 17 -1.12 32.01 33.32
CA ALA A 17 -0.47 31.29 32.24
C ALA A 17 -1.22 29.95 32.05
N PRO A 18 -1.66 29.60 30.82
CA PRO A 18 -2.25 28.29 30.60
C PRO A 18 -1.19 27.26 30.99
N ALA A 19 -1.48 26.47 32.02
CA ALA A 19 -0.66 25.33 32.35
C ALA A 19 -0.57 24.51 31.06
N GLN A 20 0.65 24.30 30.53
CA GLN A 20 0.84 23.31 29.50
C GLN A 20 0.46 21.98 30.14
N THR A 21 -0.77 21.56 29.89
CA THR A 21 -1.18 20.18 30.05
C THR A 21 -0.29 19.42 29.11
N GLY A 22 0.83 18.92 29.64
CA GLY A 22 1.62 17.92 28.95
C GLY A 22 0.64 16.85 28.53
N LYS A 23 0.38 16.75 27.22
CA LYS A 23 -0.47 15.69 26.69
C LYS A 23 0.12 14.40 27.23
N ALA A 24 -0.62 13.71 28.09
CA ALA A 24 -0.22 12.37 28.48
C ALA A 24 -0.09 11.59 27.18
N SER A 25 1.12 11.17 26.84
CA SER A 25 1.39 10.28 25.72
C SER A 25 0.73 8.94 26.05
N THR A 26 -0.57 8.83 25.84
CA THR A 26 -1.20 7.54 25.64
C THR A 26 -0.48 6.92 24.44
N LYS A 27 -0.09 5.64 24.51
CA LYS A 27 0.61 4.92 23.42
C LYS A 27 -0.11 4.99 22.06
N LEU A 28 -1.37 5.46 22.05
CA LEU A 28 -2.10 5.90 20.86
C LEU A 28 -1.35 6.99 20.04
N ASN A 29 -0.71 7.96 20.71
CA ASN A 29 0.05 9.03 20.04
C ASN A 29 1.37 8.53 19.42
N ALA A 30 1.80 7.29 19.68
CA ALA A 30 3.12 6.81 19.26
C ALA A 30 3.21 6.57 17.74
N PHE A 31 2.07 6.35 17.08
CA PHE A 31 2.01 6.02 15.64
C PHE A 31 1.27 7.07 14.81
N GLU A 32 0.91 8.22 15.40
CA GLU A 32 0.17 9.28 14.71
C GLU A 32 1.04 10.03 13.68
N ASP A 33 2.35 10.10 13.92
CA ASP A 33 3.34 10.73 13.04
C ASP A 33 4.01 9.75 12.07
N GLU A 34 3.59 8.48 12.09
CA GLU A 34 4.17 7.44 11.23
C GLU A 34 3.75 7.57 9.77
N LEU A 35 4.59 7.02 8.89
CA LEU A 35 4.35 7.02 7.44
C LEU A 35 2.91 6.58 7.14
N GLY A 36 2.15 7.32 6.33
CA GLY A 36 0.82 6.91 5.89
C GLY A 36 -0.35 7.40 6.74
N ALA A 37 -0.09 8.03 7.89
CA ALA A 37 -1.06 8.93 8.52
C ALA A 37 -1.05 10.25 7.72
N GLN A 38 -2.03 10.45 6.85
CA GLN A 38 -2.10 11.60 5.96
C GLN A 38 -3.49 12.23 5.97
N PRO A 39 -3.60 13.55 5.77
CA PRO A 39 -4.89 14.19 5.50
C PRO A 39 -5.59 13.51 4.31
N PRO A 40 -6.93 13.35 4.33
CA PRO A 40 -7.89 13.95 5.25
C PRO A 40 -8.17 13.15 6.54
N LEU A 41 -7.75 11.88 6.63
CA LEU A 41 -8.10 11.01 7.75
C LEU A 41 -7.09 11.05 8.90
N GLY A 42 -5.83 11.39 8.63
CA GLY A 42 -4.77 11.33 9.63
C GLY A 42 -4.53 9.89 10.11
N PHE A 43 -4.36 9.71 11.41
CA PHE A 43 -4.27 8.39 12.03
C PHE A 43 -5.64 7.70 12.02
N TYR A 44 -5.74 6.58 11.29
CA TYR A 44 -6.98 5.85 11.08
C TYR A 44 -6.85 4.39 11.55
N ASP A 45 -7.32 4.10 12.76
CA ASP A 45 -7.43 2.74 13.31
C ASP A 45 -8.79 2.55 14.02
N PRO A 46 -9.87 2.30 13.25
CA PRO A 46 -11.22 2.15 13.83
C PRO A 46 -11.39 0.85 14.63
N LEU A 47 -10.57 -0.16 14.36
CA LEU A 47 -10.65 -1.47 15.00
C LEU A 47 -9.72 -1.57 16.23
N GLY A 48 -8.94 -0.52 16.50
CA GLY A 48 -7.99 -0.50 17.61
C GLY A 48 -6.91 -1.58 17.49
N MET A 49 -6.50 -1.92 16.27
CA MET A 49 -5.46 -2.93 16.02
C MET A 49 -4.11 -2.53 16.61
N LEU A 50 -3.88 -1.24 16.81
CA LEU A 50 -2.68 -0.63 17.39
C LEU A 50 -2.87 -0.23 18.87
N ASN A 51 -4.05 -0.49 19.47
CA ASN A 51 -4.29 -0.20 20.88
C ASN A 51 -3.62 -1.23 21.81
N GLY A 52 -3.22 -0.79 23.01
CA GLY A 52 -2.67 -1.65 24.07
C GLY A 52 -1.16 -1.90 23.94
N ASP A 53 -0.72 -3.13 24.24
CA ASP A 53 0.69 -3.56 24.13
C ASP A 53 1.06 -3.98 22.71
N CYS A 54 0.72 -3.15 21.72
CA CYS A 54 1.20 -3.35 20.36
C CYS A 54 2.72 -3.12 20.34
N SER A 55 3.50 -4.17 20.06
CA SER A 55 4.95 -4.05 19.90
C SER A 55 5.28 -3.35 18.57
N GLN A 56 6.42 -2.65 18.53
CA GLN A 56 6.94 -2.08 17.28
C GLN A 56 7.04 -3.14 16.17
N GLU A 57 7.48 -4.35 16.53
CA GLU A 57 7.56 -5.50 15.61
C GLU A 57 6.20 -5.84 14.96
N ARG A 58 5.10 -5.73 15.72
CA ARG A 58 3.77 -5.96 15.17
C ARG A 58 3.38 -4.87 14.19
N PHE A 59 3.69 -3.61 14.48
CA PHE A 59 3.46 -2.50 13.57
C PHE A 59 4.27 -2.64 12.28
N ASP A 60 5.56 -2.95 12.39
CA ASP A 60 6.45 -3.18 11.25
C ASP A 60 5.94 -4.33 10.38
N ARG A 61 5.47 -5.42 10.99
CA ARG A 61 4.85 -6.53 10.26
C ARG A 61 3.55 -6.11 9.55
N LEU A 62 2.68 -5.33 10.19
CA LEU A 62 1.46 -4.83 9.57
C LEU A 62 1.79 -3.92 8.38
N ARG A 63 2.79 -3.06 8.53
CA ARG A 63 3.30 -2.20 7.45
C ARG A 63 3.86 -3.02 6.29
N TYR A 64 4.64 -4.05 6.59
CA TYR A 64 5.18 -4.97 5.57
C TYR A 64 4.05 -5.62 4.77
N VAL A 65 3.04 -6.13 5.47
CA VAL A 65 1.87 -6.77 4.86
C VAL A 65 1.10 -5.77 3.99
N GLU A 66 0.87 -4.56 4.47
CA GLU A 66 0.18 -3.50 3.74
C GLU A 66 0.93 -3.13 2.45
N ILE A 67 2.24 -2.92 2.51
CA ILE A 67 3.07 -2.60 1.33
C ILE A 67 3.03 -3.76 0.32
N LYS A 68 3.16 -5.01 0.78
CA LYS A 68 3.15 -6.18 -0.11
C LYS A 68 1.82 -6.31 -0.84
N HIS A 69 0.69 -6.20 -0.14
CA HIS A 69 -0.62 -6.23 -0.77
C HIS A 69 -0.83 -5.02 -1.70
N GLY A 70 -0.32 -3.84 -1.34
CA GLY A 70 -0.44 -2.63 -2.14
C GLY A 70 0.31 -2.75 -3.46
N ARG A 71 1.54 -3.26 -3.43
CA ARG A 71 2.35 -3.53 -4.63
C ARG A 71 1.69 -4.55 -5.55
N ILE A 72 1.18 -5.65 -4.99
CA ILE A 72 0.44 -6.66 -5.76
C ILE A 72 -0.80 -6.03 -6.41
N ALA A 73 -1.58 -5.26 -5.65
CA ALA A 73 -2.78 -4.61 -6.15
C ALA A 73 -2.48 -3.56 -7.24
N MET A 74 -1.41 -2.77 -7.10
CA MET A 74 -0.99 -1.81 -8.13
C MET A 74 -0.66 -2.49 -9.46
N LEU A 75 0.11 -3.60 -9.41
CA LEU A 75 0.43 -4.38 -10.61
C LEU A 75 -0.81 -5.05 -11.20
N ALA A 76 -1.69 -5.60 -10.37
CA ALA A 76 -2.94 -6.22 -10.83
C ALA A 76 -3.88 -5.20 -11.50
N PHE A 77 -4.04 -4.03 -10.90
CA PHE A 77 -4.88 -2.96 -11.45
C PHE A 77 -4.35 -2.44 -12.80
N LEU A 78 -3.04 -2.17 -12.89
CA LEU A 78 -2.42 -1.75 -14.15
C LEU A 78 -2.48 -2.87 -15.21
N GLY A 79 -2.24 -4.11 -14.80
CA GLY A 79 -2.35 -5.28 -15.67
C GLY A 79 -3.73 -5.37 -16.29
N GLN A 80 -4.78 -5.23 -15.48
CA GLN A 80 -6.16 -5.27 -15.94
C GLN A 80 -6.51 -4.15 -16.91
N ILE A 81 -6.03 -2.93 -16.66
CA ILE A 81 -6.22 -1.80 -17.60
C ILE A 81 -5.50 -2.09 -18.93
N THR A 82 -4.28 -2.62 -18.87
CA THR A 82 -3.44 -2.84 -20.06
C THR A 82 -4.03 -3.92 -20.97
N THR A 83 -4.41 -5.06 -20.41
CA THR A 83 -4.99 -6.18 -21.16
C THR A 83 -6.36 -5.81 -21.74
N ARG A 84 -7.20 -5.10 -20.98
CA ARG A 84 -8.48 -4.56 -21.48
C ARG A 84 -8.33 -3.45 -22.50
N GLY A 85 -7.23 -2.70 -22.46
CA GLY A 85 -6.85 -1.73 -23.49
C GLY A 85 -6.46 -2.38 -24.82
N GLY A 86 -6.47 -3.72 -24.92
CA GLY A 86 -6.09 -4.46 -26.12
C GLY A 86 -4.58 -4.59 -26.31
N LEU A 87 -3.78 -4.18 -25.32
CA LEU A 87 -2.33 -4.24 -25.39
C LEU A 87 -1.86 -5.63 -24.97
N HIS A 88 -1.53 -6.44 -25.97
CA HIS A 88 -0.98 -7.78 -25.81
C HIS A 88 0.44 -7.83 -26.36
N LEU A 89 1.23 -8.79 -25.88
CA LEU A 89 2.53 -9.09 -26.48
C LEU A 89 2.30 -9.68 -27.88
N GLY A 90 3.16 -9.31 -28.84
CA GLY A 90 3.10 -9.91 -30.18
C GLY A 90 3.60 -11.35 -30.17
N GLY A 91 3.00 -12.20 -31.00
CA GLY A 91 3.42 -13.59 -31.19
C GLY A 91 2.55 -14.60 -30.45
N ASN A 92 3.07 -15.81 -30.31
CA ASN A 92 2.36 -16.93 -29.72
C ASN A 92 2.85 -17.18 -28.29
N ILE A 93 1.91 -17.41 -27.37
CA ILE A 93 2.23 -17.76 -25.98
C ILE A 93 2.77 -19.17 -25.86
N ASP A 94 2.41 -20.04 -26.80
CA ASP A 94 2.75 -21.45 -26.80
C ASP A 94 3.32 -21.93 -28.14
N TYR A 95 3.77 -23.18 -28.14
CA TYR A 95 4.26 -23.84 -29.35
C TYR A 95 3.13 -24.38 -30.24
N SER A 96 1.88 -24.37 -29.77
CA SER A 96 0.71 -24.83 -30.52
C SER A 96 0.19 -23.76 -31.48
N GLY A 97 0.56 -22.50 -31.26
CA GLY A 97 0.24 -21.38 -32.12
C GLY A 97 -0.79 -20.41 -31.53
N ASP A 98 -1.12 -20.54 -30.26
CA ASP A 98 -2.10 -19.68 -29.60
C ASP A 98 -1.48 -18.29 -29.37
N SER A 99 -2.14 -17.24 -29.86
CA SER A 99 -1.68 -15.87 -29.75
C SER A 99 -2.03 -15.26 -28.38
N PHE A 100 -1.27 -14.26 -27.93
CA PHE A 100 -1.53 -13.64 -26.62
C PHE A 100 -2.90 -12.94 -26.52
N ASP A 101 -3.50 -12.58 -27.64
CA ASP A 101 -4.83 -11.97 -27.72
C ASP A 101 -5.98 -12.99 -27.74
N SER A 102 -5.68 -14.29 -27.85
CA SER A 102 -6.72 -15.34 -27.86
C SER A 102 -7.24 -15.69 -26.47
N PHE A 103 -6.54 -15.26 -25.41
CA PHE A 103 -6.93 -15.53 -24.03
C PHE A 103 -7.88 -14.44 -23.51
N PRO A 104 -8.90 -14.81 -22.70
CA PRO A 104 -9.85 -13.86 -22.16
C PRO A 104 -9.20 -12.94 -21.12
N ASN A 105 -9.84 -11.81 -20.85
CA ASN A 105 -9.38 -10.82 -19.87
C ASN A 105 -9.96 -11.06 -18.48
N GLY A 106 -9.27 -10.60 -17.43
CA GLY A 106 -9.77 -10.61 -16.05
C GLY A 106 -9.86 -12.00 -15.43
N ILE A 107 -10.89 -12.24 -14.60
CA ILE A 107 -11.03 -13.51 -13.87
C ILE A 107 -11.16 -14.70 -14.83
N ALA A 108 -11.76 -14.49 -16.00
CA ALA A 108 -11.87 -15.51 -17.04
C ALA A 108 -10.50 -16.00 -17.55
N ALA A 109 -9.45 -15.16 -17.53
CA ALA A 109 -8.10 -15.57 -17.89
C ALA A 109 -7.53 -16.66 -16.96
N LEU A 110 -7.99 -16.65 -15.70
CA LEU A 110 -7.47 -17.50 -14.63
C LEU A 110 -8.30 -18.76 -14.42
N ILE A 111 -9.64 -18.66 -14.49
CA ILE A 111 -10.57 -19.75 -14.12
C ILE A 111 -11.60 -20.04 -15.24
N GLY A 112 -11.61 -19.24 -16.31
CA GLY A 112 -12.56 -19.38 -17.41
C GLY A 112 -12.32 -20.62 -18.29
N PRO A 113 -13.26 -20.91 -19.20
CA PRO A 113 -13.19 -22.05 -20.10
C PRO A 113 -11.96 -22.00 -21.03
N ASP A 114 -11.54 -20.81 -21.45
CA ASP A 114 -10.35 -20.58 -22.29
C ASP A 114 -9.18 -19.98 -21.46
N SER A 115 -9.04 -20.42 -20.21
CA SER A 115 -8.00 -19.92 -19.29
C SER A 115 -6.59 -20.37 -19.66
N ILE A 116 -5.60 -19.68 -19.08
CA ILE A 116 -4.18 -20.02 -19.24
C ILE A 116 -3.94 -21.48 -18.82
N PRO A 117 -3.19 -22.28 -19.60
CA PRO A 117 -2.90 -23.67 -19.27
C PRO A 117 -2.32 -23.83 -17.86
N THR A 118 -2.75 -24.86 -17.13
CA THR A 118 -2.32 -25.10 -15.74
C THR A 118 -0.80 -25.17 -15.60
N ALA A 119 -0.09 -25.71 -16.59
CA ALA A 119 1.37 -25.74 -16.61
C ALA A 119 1.99 -24.33 -16.58
N GLY A 120 1.41 -23.37 -17.31
CA GLY A 120 1.84 -21.97 -17.30
C GLY A 120 1.56 -21.31 -15.95
N LEU A 121 0.39 -21.56 -15.35
CA LEU A 121 0.07 -21.06 -14.00
C LEU A 121 1.04 -21.58 -12.94
N VAL A 122 1.40 -22.87 -12.98
CA VAL A 122 2.38 -23.45 -12.06
C VAL A 122 3.77 -22.85 -12.25
N GLN A 123 4.19 -22.53 -13.49
CA GLN A 123 5.46 -21.84 -13.74
C GLN A 123 5.47 -20.43 -13.13
N ILE A 124 4.37 -19.68 -13.29
CA ILE A 124 4.22 -18.33 -12.71
C ILE A 124 4.27 -18.40 -11.19
N ILE A 125 3.45 -19.26 -10.58
CA ILE A 125 3.40 -19.41 -9.11
C ILE A 125 4.74 -19.93 -8.57
N GLY A 126 5.38 -20.86 -9.27
CA GLY A 126 6.69 -21.39 -8.90
C GLY A 126 7.78 -20.33 -8.93
N LEU A 127 7.79 -19.48 -9.97
CA LEU A 127 8.71 -18.35 -10.08
C LEU A 127 8.46 -17.31 -8.98
N ILE A 128 7.20 -16.94 -8.73
CA ILE A 128 6.82 -16.02 -7.66
C ILE A 128 7.26 -16.58 -6.30
N GLY A 129 7.02 -17.86 -6.04
CA GLY A 129 7.46 -18.53 -4.80
C GLY A 129 8.98 -18.53 -4.62
N LEU A 130 9.73 -18.75 -5.70
CA LEU A 130 11.19 -18.66 -5.69
C LEU A 130 11.66 -17.23 -5.39
N LEU A 131 11.06 -16.22 -6.04
CA LEU A 131 11.38 -14.81 -5.81
C LEU A 131 11.05 -14.40 -4.38
N GLU A 132 9.91 -14.81 -3.84
CA GLU A 132 9.49 -14.51 -2.47
C GLU A 132 10.39 -15.19 -1.43
N CYS A 133 10.84 -16.41 -1.67
CA CYS A 133 11.70 -17.13 -0.73
C CYS A 133 13.19 -16.73 -0.82
N GLY A 134 13.66 -16.37 -2.02
CA GLY A 134 15.07 -16.19 -2.31
C GLY A 134 15.55 -14.75 -2.45
N PHE A 135 14.71 -13.83 -2.95
CA PHE A 135 15.15 -12.49 -3.36
C PHE A 135 14.36 -11.36 -2.69
N MET A 136 13.03 -11.47 -2.62
CA MET A 136 12.13 -10.47 -2.03
C MET A 136 11.96 -10.68 -0.52
N ARG A 137 13.10 -10.83 0.16
CA ARG A 137 13.17 -10.85 1.62
C ARG A 137 14.05 -9.70 2.08
N ASP A 138 13.68 -9.14 3.22
CA ASP A 138 14.55 -8.25 3.98
C ASP A 138 15.72 -9.10 4.50
N VAL A 139 16.91 -8.94 3.92
CA VAL A 139 18.13 -9.64 4.35
C VAL A 139 18.84 -8.78 5.40
N PRO A 140 18.91 -9.22 6.67
CA PRO A 140 19.55 -8.43 7.72
C PRO A 140 21.01 -8.12 7.37
N GLY A 141 21.41 -6.85 7.46
CA GLY A 141 22.78 -6.40 7.21
C GLY A 141 23.10 -5.98 5.78
N THR A 142 22.10 -5.89 4.89
CA THR A 142 22.29 -5.42 3.49
C THR A 142 22.01 -3.93 3.27
N GLY A 143 21.84 -3.15 4.33
CA GLY A 143 21.62 -1.70 4.24
C GLY A 143 20.15 -1.30 4.00
N ASN A 144 19.19 -2.18 4.31
CA ASN A 144 17.77 -1.87 4.17
C ASN A 144 17.38 -0.71 5.11
N GLU A 145 16.96 0.41 4.51
CA GLU A 145 16.64 1.65 5.21
C GLU A 145 15.26 1.60 5.89
N PHE A 146 14.37 0.73 5.39
CA PHE A 146 12.99 0.62 5.88
C PHE A 146 12.34 -0.73 5.56
N VAL A 147 11.25 -1.03 6.27
CA VAL A 147 10.44 -2.23 6.09
C VAL A 147 9.90 -2.33 4.65
N GLY A 148 10.24 -3.41 3.95
CA GLY A 148 9.83 -3.64 2.57
C GLY A 148 10.76 -3.03 1.52
N ASP A 149 11.97 -2.63 1.90
CA ASP A 149 13.05 -2.34 0.97
C ASP A 149 13.61 -3.64 0.38
N PHE A 150 13.21 -3.96 -0.86
CA PHE A 150 13.67 -5.15 -1.58
C PHE A 150 14.86 -4.88 -2.48
N ARG A 151 15.42 -3.66 -2.45
CA ARG A 151 16.61 -3.34 -3.26
C ARG A 151 17.81 -4.12 -2.76
N ASN A 152 17.89 -4.40 -1.45
CA ASN A 152 18.98 -5.16 -0.81
C ASN A 152 20.38 -4.67 -1.27
N GLY A 153 20.52 -3.38 -1.61
CA GLY A 153 21.74 -2.78 -2.18
C GLY A 153 22.09 -3.15 -3.63
N TYR A 154 21.29 -3.96 -4.32
CA TYR A 154 21.57 -4.44 -5.69
C TYR A 154 21.08 -3.50 -6.79
N ILE A 155 20.04 -2.71 -6.52
CA ILE A 155 19.38 -1.86 -7.52
C ILE A 155 19.17 -0.48 -6.92
N ASP A 156 19.97 0.48 -7.36
CA ASP A 156 19.78 1.89 -7.04
C ASP A 156 19.29 2.66 -8.28
N PHE A 157 18.02 3.05 -8.27
CA PHE A 157 17.44 3.94 -9.29
C PHE A 157 17.63 5.42 -8.91
N GLY A 158 18.78 5.77 -8.31
CA GLY A 158 19.06 7.10 -7.77
C GLY A 158 18.31 7.40 -6.48
N TRP A 159 17.87 6.37 -5.75
CA TRP A 159 17.20 6.51 -4.46
C TRP A 159 18.11 7.15 -3.41
N ASP A 160 19.38 6.79 -3.45
CA ASP A 160 20.37 7.25 -2.47
C ASP A 160 20.73 8.73 -2.66
N GLN A 161 20.33 9.33 -3.79
CA GLN A 161 20.54 10.74 -4.11
C GLN A 161 19.39 11.65 -3.60
N PHE A 162 18.26 11.08 -3.20
CA PHE A 162 17.15 11.88 -2.67
C PHE A 162 17.37 12.29 -1.22
N ASP A 163 16.85 13.46 -0.88
CA ASP A 163 16.71 13.93 0.48
C ASP A 163 15.68 13.09 1.27
N GLU A 164 15.84 13.03 2.59
CA GLU A 164 14.98 12.24 3.47
C GLU A 164 13.50 12.66 3.42
N GLU A 165 13.22 13.94 3.18
CA GLU A 165 11.85 14.44 3.02
C GLU A 165 11.22 13.91 1.72
N THR A 166 11.94 13.95 0.60
CA THR A 166 11.48 13.32 -0.65
C THR A 166 11.31 11.81 -0.50
N LYS A 167 12.23 11.10 0.15
CA LYS A 167 12.09 9.66 0.41
C LYS A 167 10.81 9.36 1.20
N LEU A 168 10.54 10.12 2.26
CA LEU A 168 9.30 10.00 3.05
C LEU A 168 8.06 10.24 2.17
N SER A 169 8.06 11.32 1.39
CA SER A 169 6.97 11.69 0.48
C SER A 169 6.69 10.61 -0.56
N LYS A 170 7.73 10.06 -1.20
CA LYS A 170 7.58 8.99 -2.21
C LYS A 170 7.03 7.70 -1.61
N ARG A 171 7.48 7.33 -0.41
CA ARG A 171 6.92 6.17 0.32
C ARG A 171 5.47 6.38 0.71
N ALA A 172 5.11 7.62 1.07
CA ALA A 172 3.74 8.03 1.36
C ALA A 172 2.83 7.90 0.14
N ILE A 173 3.33 8.31 -1.04
CA ILE A 173 2.65 8.17 -2.33
C ILE A 173 2.48 6.70 -2.69
N GLU A 174 3.54 5.89 -2.56
CA GLU A 174 3.48 4.44 -2.81
C GLU A 174 2.40 3.77 -1.97
N LEU A 175 2.36 4.05 -0.67
CA LEU A 175 1.40 3.44 0.25
C LEU A 175 -0.04 3.82 -0.11
N ASN A 176 -0.31 5.09 -0.41
CA ASN A 176 -1.65 5.55 -0.75
C ASN A 176 -2.12 5.06 -2.11
N ASN A 177 -1.23 5.00 -3.11
CA ASN A 177 -1.53 4.37 -4.38
C ASN A 177 -1.81 2.87 -4.21
N GLY A 178 -1.05 2.19 -3.34
CA GLY A 178 -1.30 0.82 -2.94
C GLY A 178 -2.69 0.63 -2.32
N ARG A 179 -3.06 1.46 -1.35
CA ARG A 179 -4.39 1.45 -0.70
C ARG A 179 -5.51 1.67 -1.72
N ALA A 180 -5.37 2.67 -2.59
CA ALA A 180 -6.35 2.94 -3.63
C ALA A 180 -6.47 1.78 -4.64
N ALA A 181 -5.33 1.21 -5.05
CA ALA A 181 -5.29 0.08 -5.97
C ALA A 181 -5.95 -1.18 -5.39
N MET A 182 -5.83 -1.44 -4.07
CA MET A 182 -6.53 -2.56 -3.42
C MET A 182 -8.06 -2.45 -3.59
N PHE A 183 -8.63 -1.26 -3.39
CA PHE A 183 -10.06 -1.03 -3.62
C PHE A 183 -10.41 -1.06 -5.10
N GLY A 184 -9.53 -0.53 -5.96
CA GLY A 184 -9.71 -0.54 -7.41
C GLY A 184 -9.80 -1.96 -7.98
N ILE A 185 -8.83 -2.82 -7.67
CA ILE A 185 -8.84 -4.21 -8.18
C ILE A 185 -9.99 -5.02 -7.58
N LEU A 186 -10.32 -4.83 -6.30
CA LEU A 186 -11.47 -5.47 -5.68
C LEU A 186 -12.77 -5.08 -6.41
N GLY A 187 -12.94 -3.79 -6.72
CA GLY A 187 -14.08 -3.31 -7.49
C GLY A 187 -14.17 -4.00 -8.85
N LEU A 188 -13.06 -4.05 -9.60
CA LEU A 188 -13.03 -4.68 -10.92
C LEU A 188 -13.38 -6.18 -10.85
N MET A 189 -12.79 -6.91 -9.89
CA MET A 189 -13.07 -8.34 -9.71
C MET A 189 -14.53 -8.60 -9.34
N VAL A 190 -15.08 -7.82 -8.40
CA VAL A 190 -16.47 -7.99 -7.96
C VAL A 190 -17.44 -7.63 -9.07
N HIS A 191 -17.18 -6.55 -9.81
CA HIS A 191 -18.05 -6.16 -10.90
C HIS A 191 -18.06 -7.16 -12.07
N GLU A 192 -16.94 -7.80 -12.38
CA GLU A 192 -16.89 -8.87 -13.39
C GLU A 192 -17.87 -10.02 -13.06
N GLU A 193 -17.91 -10.44 -11.80
CA GLU A 193 -18.81 -11.52 -11.34
C GLU A 193 -20.28 -11.10 -11.23
N ILE A 194 -20.55 -9.81 -10.98
CA ILE A 194 -21.91 -9.30 -10.82
C ILE A 194 -22.57 -8.97 -12.17
N VAL A 195 -21.80 -8.65 -13.21
CA VAL A 195 -22.33 -8.35 -14.55
C VAL A 195 -23.26 -9.46 -15.09
N PRO A 196 -22.93 -10.76 -15.01
CA PRO A 196 -23.84 -11.85 -15.38
C PRO A 196 -25.17 -11.89 -14.60
N LEU A 197 -25.23 -11.25 -13.43
CA LEU A 197 -26.45 -11.15 -12.60
C LEU A 197 -27.38 -10.01 -13.03
N GLY A 198 -27.04 -9.27 -14.10
CA GLY A 198 -27.87 -8.23 -14.70
C GLY A 198 -27.65 -6.82 -14.15
N TYR A 199 -26.58 -6.60 -13.38
CA TYR A 199 -26.15 -5.26 -12.97
C TYR A 199 -24.96 -4.84 -13.82
N ASP A 200 -25.27 -4.25 -14.96
CA ASP A 200 -24.28 -3.77 -15.91
C ASP A 200 -23.92 -2.31 -15.60
N ALA A 201 -22.69 -2.10 -15.16
CA ALA A 201 -22.13 -0.77 -15.10
C ALA A 201 -21.39 -0.55 -16.43
N ASP A 202 -21.90 0.34 -17.30
CA ASP A 202 -21.26 0.79 -18.55
C ASP A 202 -19.90 1.47 -18.27
N LEU A 203 -18.92 0.68 -17.84
CA LEU A 203 -17.57 1.12 -17.52
C LEU A 203 -16.60 0.35 -18.42
N PRO A 204 -15.79 1.04 -19.24
CA PRO A 204 -14.91 0.41 -20.24
C PRO A 204 -13.80 -0.48 -19.62
N ILE A 205 -13.63 -0.45 -18.31
CA ILE A 205 -12.63 -1.21 -17.55
C ILE A 205 -13.24 -2.48 -16.93
N ILE A 206 -14.57 -2.59 -16.89
CA ILE A 206 -15.27 -3.78 -16.38
C ILE A 206 -15.51 -4.71 -17.56
N GLY A 207 -15.07 -5.95 -17.46
CA GLY A 207 -15.36 -6.96 -18.49
C GLY A 207 -16.72 -7.57 -18.29
N HIS A 208 -17.41 -7.83 -19.38
CA HIS A 208 -18.44 -8.86 -19.37
C HIS A 208 -17.74 -10.23 -19.35
N LEU A 209 -18.11 -11.08 -18.40
CA LEU A 209 -17.80 -12.50 -18.46
C LEU A 209 -18.60 -13.08 -19.64
N SER A 210 -17.99 -13.14 -20.82
CA SER A 210 -18.53 -13.82 -22.01
C SER A 210 -17.86 -15.17 -22.18
#